data_AF-A0A8T2JW96-F1
#
_entry.id   AF-A0A8T2JW96-F1
#
_cell.length_a   1.000
_cell.length_b   1.000
_cell.length_c   1.000
_cell.angle_alpha   90.00
_cell.angle_beta   90.00
_cell.angle_gamma   90.00
#
_symmetry.space_group_name_H-M   'P 1'
#
loop_
_entity.id
_entity.type
_entity.pdbx_description
1 polymer ?
#
loop_
_entity_poly.entity_id
_entity_poly.type
_entity_poly.pdbx_seq_one_letter_code
_entity_poly.pdbx_strand_id
1 'polypeptide(L)'
;MGCTNPEIITCSHSHKGFKQRFCIKTESVVLGILLTSGCATSRHCQQQELPGVRIHCCDSDLCNGGTQHSAHLLLYLCLLILWIVIL
;
A
#
# COMPACT_ATOMS: atom_id res chain seq x y z
N MET A 1 1.07 18.36 -8.36
CA MET A 1 -0.07 17.59 -8.87
C MET A 1 0.02 16.18 -8.29
N GLY A 2 -0.59 15.94 -7.12
CA GLY A 2 -0.71 14.59 -6.55
C GLY A 2 -2.14 14.10 -6.77
N CYS A 3 -2.32 12.85 -7.20
CA CYS A 3 -3.65 12.30 -7.39
C CYS A 3 -4.36 12.16 -6.03
N THR A 4 -5.46 12.88 -5.83
CA THR A 4 -6.32 12.79 -4.63
C THR A 4 -7.24 11.58 -4.65
N ASN A 5 -7.39 10.91 -5.80
CA ASN A 5 -8.22 9.71 -5.95
C ASN A 5 -7.53 8.74 -6.93
N PRO A 6 -6.90 7.66 -6.44
CA PRO A 6 -6.25 6.69 -7.31
C PRO A 6 -7.28 5.88 -8.09
N GLU A 7 -7.01 5.62 -9.37
CA GLU A 7 -7.86 4.78 -10.20
C GLU A 7 -7.86 3.34 -9.70
N ILE A 8 -9.07 2.77 -9.48
CA ILE A 8 -9.24 1.38 -9.07
C ILE A 8 -9.23 0.51 -10.32
N ILE A 9 -8.23 -0.37 -10.43
CA ILE A 9 -8.10 -1.33 -11.52
C ILE A 9 -8.39 -2.75 -11.05
N THR A 10 -9.02 -3.56 -11.91
CA THR A 10 -9.21 -4.99 -11.64
C THR A 10 -7.99 -5.77 -12.13
N CYS A 11 -7.32 -6.49 -11.23
CA CYS A 11 -6.19 -7.32 -11.62
C CYS A 11 -6.66 -8.53 -12.42
N SER A 12 -6.08 -8.72 -13.61
CA SER A 12 -6.39 -9.90 -14.43
C SER A 12 -5.69 -11.13 -13.87
N HIS A 13 -6.39 -12.26 -13.76
CA HIS A 13 -5.82 -13.51 -13.24
C HIS A 13 -4.58 -13.98 -14.03
N SER A 14 -4.48 -13.61 -15.31
CA SER A 14 -3.31 -13.84 -16.15
C SER A 14 -3.19 -12.73 -17.19
N HIS A 15 -2.00 -12.16 -17.33
CA HIS A 15 -1.68 -11.24 -18.41
C HIS A 15 -0.42 -11.73 -19.11
N LYS A 16 -0.50 -11.96 -20.43
CA LYS A 16 0.60 -12.51 -21.25
C LYS A 16 1.19 -13.82 -20.70
N GLY A 17 0.37 -14.68 -20.07
CA GLY A 17 0.80 -15.96 -19.51
C GLY A 17 1.36 -15.89 -18.09
N PHE A 18 1.42 -14.71 -17.47
CA PHE A 18 1.84 -14.55 -16.08
C PHE A 18 0.66 -14.29 -15.15
N LYS A 19 0.62 -14.99 -14.00
CA LYS A 19 -0.41 -14.79 -12.97
C LYS A 19 -0.23 -13.43 -12.28
N GLN A 20 -1.01 -12.43 -12.67
CA GLN A 20 -1.07 -11.10 -12.06
C GLN A 20 -2.16 -11.06 -10.97
N ARG A 21 -2.01 -11.90 -9.94
CA ARG A 21 -3.02 -12.03 -8.86
C ARG A 21 -2.76 -11.10 -7.67
N PHE A 22 -1.59 -10.47 -7.59
CA PHE A 22 -1.19 -9.74 -6.39
C PHE A 22 -1.34 -8.24 -6.61
N CYS A 23 -1.88 -7.54 -5.63
CA CYS A 23 -1.79 -6.09 -5.55
C CYS A 23 -0.38 -5.70 -5.09
N ILE A 24 0.17 -4.64 -5.66
CA ILE A 24 1.47 -4.07 -5.29
C ILE A 24 1.30 -2.59 -4.92
N LYS A 25 2.06 -2.15 -3.92
CA LYS A 25 2.39 -0.74 -3.70
C LYS A 25 3.89 -0.60 -3.47
N THR A 26 4.47 0.48 -3.95
CA THR A 26 5.84 0.85 -3.62
C THR A 26 5.87 2.22 -3.00
N GLU A 27 6.66 2.36 -1.95
CA GLU A 27 6.80 3.58 -1.19
C GLU A 27 8.28 3.98 -1.16
N SER A 28 8.55 5.28 -1.24
CA SER A 28 9.91 5.78 -1.02
C SER A 28 10.31 5.52 0.43
N VAL A 29 11.43 4.86 0.67
CA VAL A 29 11.95 4.68 2.04
C VAL A 29 12.36 6.02 2.65
N VAL A 30 12.83 6.95 1.81
CA VAL A 30 13.32 8.27 2.26
C VAL A 30 12.17 9.22 2.56
N LEU A 31 11.15 9.27 1.68
CA LEU A 31 10.07 10.25 1.76
C LEU A 31 8.76 9.68 2.32
N GLY A 32 8.64 8.36 2.45
CA GLY A 32 7.42 7.68 2.89
C GLY A 32 6.21 7.85 1.96
N ILE A 33 6.43 8.37 0.74
CA ILE A 33 5.36 8.62 -0.23
C ILE A 33 5.13 7.41 -1.13
N LEU A 34 3.86 7.18 -1.51
CA LEU A 34 3.49 6.20 -2.52
C LEU A 34 4.08 6.63 -3.88
N LEU A 35 4.89 5.76 -4.47
CA LEU A 35 5.49 5.98 -5.79
C LEU A 35 4.66 5.31 -6.89
N THR A 36 4.27 4.05 -6.68
CA THR A 36 3.40 3.34 -7.61
C THR A 36 2.52 2.32 -6.87
N SER A 37 1.33 2.09 -7.41
CA SER A 37 0.38 1.06 -6.97
C SER A 37 -0.27 0.42 -8.17
N GLY A 38 -0.53 -0.89 -8.10
CA GLY A 38 -1.20 -1.60 -9.20
C GLY A 38 -1.25 -3.10 -8.97
N CYS A 39 -1.15 -3.86 -10.06
CA CYS A 39 -1.13 -5.32 -10.05
C CYS A 39 0.25 -5.87 -10.42
N ALA A 40 0.69 -6.91 -9.74
CA ALA A 40 1.97 -7.56 -9.93
C ALA A 40 1.84 -9.08 -10.00
N THR A 41 2.87 -9.69 -10.56
CA THR A 41 3.04 -11.15 -10.53
C THR A 41 3.74 -11.57 -9.25
N SER A 42 3.56 -12.82 -8.81
CA SER A 42 4.27 -13.34 -7.63
C SER A 42 5.79 -13.18 -7.72
N ARG A 43 6.36 -13.31 -8.93
CA ARG A 43 7.80 -13.11 -9.17
C ARG A 43 8.26 -11.70 -8.83
N HIS A 44 7.47 -10.67 -9.18
CA HIS A 44 7.82 -9.28 -8.83
C HIS A 44 7.77 -9.04 -7.31
N CYS A 45 6.90 -9.75 -6.59
CA CYS A 45 6.82 -9.66 -5.13
C CYS A 45 7.91 -10.43 -4.40
N GLN A 46 8.51 -11.44 -5.04
CA GLN A 46 9.62 -12.23 -4.48
C GLN A 46 10.99 -11.65 -4.83
N GLN A 47 11.04 -10.72 -5.79
CA GLN A 47 12.29 -10.11 -6.21
C GLN A 47 12.79 -9.11 -5.17
N GLN A 48 14.10 -9.04 -5.00
CA GLN A 48 14.75 -8.23 -3.97
C GLN A 48 14.43 -6.74 -4.18
N GLU A 49 14.08 -6.07 -3.07
CA GLU A 49 13.73 -4.65 -3.05
C GLU A 49 14.90 -3.80 -3.58
N LEU A 50 14.60 -2.88 -4.50
CA LEU A 50 15.61 -1.93 -5.00
C LEU A 50 16.02 -0.99 -3.84
N PRO A 51 17.28 -0.50 -3.82
CA PRO A 51 17.72 0.42 -2.79
C PRO A 51 16.86 1.69 -2.77
N GLY A 52 16.28 2.01 -1.60
CA GLY A 52 15.49 3.22 -1.38
C GLY A 52 13.99 3.10 -1.66
N VAL A 53 13.49 1.91 -2.01
CA VAL A 53 12.05 1.63 -2.19
C VAL A 53 11.62 0.46 -1.33
N ARG A 54 10.46 0.62 -0.69
CA ARG A 54 9.77 -0.43 0.06
C ARG A 54 8.66 -0.99 -0.82
N ILE A 55 8.68 -2.30 -1.07
CA ILE A 55 7.69 -3.00 -1.88
C ILE A 55 6.75 -3.75 -0.94
N HIS A 56 5.45 -3.52 -1.10
CA HIS A 56 4.43 -4.28 -0.38
C HIS A 56 3.50 -4.97 -1.37
N CYS A 57 3.31 -6.28 -1.16
CA CYS A 57 2.42 -7.10 -1.95
C CYS A 57 1.39 -7.80 -1.05
N CYS A 58 0.18 -7.95 -1.58
CA CYS A 58 -0.94 -8.60 -0.92
C CYS A 58 -1.90 -9.18 -1.98
N ASP A 59 -2.82 -10.07 -1.60
CA ASP A 59 -3.64 -10.86 -2.54
C ASP A 59 -5.16 -10.64 -2.41
N SER A 60 -5.56 -9.69 -1.57
CA SER A 60 -6.96 -9.32 -1.34
C SER A 60 -7.34 -8.06 -2.12
N ASP A 61 -8.62 -7.89 -2.46
CA ASP A 61 -9.06 -6.72 -3.21
C ASP A 61 -8.75 -5.42 -2.44
N LEU A 62 -8.16 -4.44 -3.14
CA LEU A 62 -7.81 -3.11 -2.62
C LEU A 62 -6.86 -3.10 -1.41
N CYS A 63 -6.17 -4.21 -1.12
CA CYS A 63 -5.28 -4.32 0.04
C CYS A 63 -4.05 -3.39 -0.04
N ASN A 64 -3.71 -2.90 -1.23
CA ASN A 64 -2.64 -1.93 -1.45
C ASN A 64 -3.10 -0.46 -1.26
N GLY A 65 -4.31 -0.24 -0.74
CA GLY A 65 -4.84 1.08 -0.39
C GLY A 65 -4.06 1.78 0.73
N GLY A 66 -3.95 3.11 0.64
CA GLY A 66 -3.13 3.97 1.51
C GLY A 66 -3.64 4.17 2.95
N THR A 67 -4.15 3.12 3.61
CA THR A 67 -4.76 3.21 4.95
C THR A 67 -3.77 3.04 6.10
N GLN A 68 -2.54 2.59 5.83
CA GLN A 68 -1.61 2.18 6.88
C GLN A 68 -1.13 3.34 7.77
N HIS A 69 -0.96 4.55 7.22
CA HIS A 69 -0.65 5.75 8.03
C HIS A 69 -1.88 6.32 8.76
N SER A 70 -3.09 6.13 8.22
CA SER A 70 -4.31 6.70 8.78
C SER A 70 -4.79 5.95 10.02
N ALA A 71 -4.64 4.61 10.04
CA ALA A 71 -5.00 3.80 11.20
C ALA A 71 -4.17 4.14 12.44
N HIS A 72 -2.85 4.33 12.28
CA HIS A 72 -1.96 4.64 13.40
C HIS A 72 -2.20 6.06 13.95
N LEU A 73 -2.52 7.02 13.08
CA LEU A 73 -2.87 8.38 13.47
C LEU A 73 -4.22 8.42 14.22
N LEU A 74 -5.22 7.68 13.74
CA LEU A 74 -6.52 7.56 14.39
C LEU A 74 -6.43 6.91 15.77
N LEU A 75 -5.62 5.86 15.90
CA LEU A 75 -5.42 5.15 17.17
C LEU A 75 -4.67 6.03 18.18
N TYR A 76 -3.67 6.79 17.72
CA TYR A 76 -2.98 7.79 18.54
C TYR A 76 -3.91 8.92 18.99
N LEU A 77 -4.73 9.48 18.09
CA LEU A 77 -5.72 10.50 18.44
C LEU A 77 -6.73 9.97 19.47
N CYS A 78 -7.20 8.74 19.30
CA CYS A 78 -8.16 8.11 20.20
C CYS A 78 -7.58 7.93 21.62
N LEU A 79 -6.31 7.49 21.72
CA LEU A 79 -5.58 7.40 23.00
C LEU A 79 -5.39 8.76 23.66
N LEU A 80 -5.09 9.82 22.89
CA LEU A 80 -4.96 11.19 23.38
C LEU A 80 -6.29 11.71 23.95
N ILE A 81 -7.40 11.47 23.26
CA ILE A 81 -8.73 11.88 23.72
C ILE A 81 -9.10 11.14 25.01
N LEU A 82 -8.84 9.83 25.07
CA LEU A 82 -9.03 9.04 26.29
C LEU A 82 -8.23 9.59 27.48
N TRP A 83 -6.97 9.97 27.24
CA TRP A 83 -6.14 10.62 28.25
C TRP A 83 -6.69 11.95 28.73
N ILE A 84 -7.18 12.81 27.83
CA ILE A 84 -7.74 14.12 28.17
C ILE A 84 -9.07 13.99 28.93
N VAL A 85 -9.88 12.97 28.63
CA VAL A 85 -11.19 12.74 29.28
C VAL A 85 -11.04 12.10 30.66
N ILE A 86 -9.96 11.35 30.90
CA ILE A 86 -9.68 10.68 32.18
C ILE A 86 -8.94 11.60 33.18
N LEU A 87 -8.28 12.67 32.70
CA LEU A 87 -7.64 13.70 33.51
C LEU A 87 -8.65 14.75 34.00
#